data_AF-A0A225WG82-F1
#
_entry.id   AF-A0A225WG82-F1
#
_cell.length_a   1.000
_cell.length_b   1.000
_cell.length_c   1.000
_cell.angle_alpha   90.00
_cell.angle_beta   90.00
_cell.angle_gamma   90.00
#
_symmetry.space_group_name_H-M   'P 1'
#
loop_
_entity.id
_entity.type
_entity.pdbx_description
1 polymer ?
#
loop_
_entity_poly.entity_id
_entity_poly.type
_entity_poly.pdbx_seq_one_letter_code
_entity_poly.pdbx_strand_id
1 'polypeptide(L)'
;MCITSSDLAVQKFMINYDSMLNKIQDMMRKLRNLNNSDETSVSVITSVRPVLRQDTRWDSTYKMIKRFYAIKEFINTSADAFAEPMPSRHEQNKLGALQDDLHDF
;
A
#
# COMPACT_ATOMS: atom_id res chain seq x y z
N MET A 1 -8.40 -21.15 13.40
CA MET A 1 -7.80 -19.90 12.90
C MET A 1 -7.90 -18.90 14.03
N CYS A 2 -6.89 -18.84 14.90
CA CYS A 2 -6.94 -18.06 16.14
C CYS A 2 -6.74 -16.59 15.78
N ILE A 3 -7.79 -15.78 15.93
CA ILE A 3 -7.67 -14.32 15.96
C ILE A 3 -7.11 -14.02 17.34
N THR A 4 -5.82 -13.75 17.43
CA THR A 4 -5.18 -13.32 18.68
C THR A 4 -5.76 -11.96 19.07
N SER A 5 -6.11 -11.76 20.33
CA SER A 5 -6.85 -10.57 20.81
C SER A 5 -6.19 -9.23 20.52
N SER A 6 -4.91 -9.23 20.13
CA SER A 6 -4.11 -8.09 19.66
C SER A 6 -4.63 -7.49 18.34
N ASP A 7 -5.18 -8.32 17.44
CA ASP A 7 -5.58 -7.87 16.10
C ASP A 7 -6.78 -6.90 16.13
N LEU A 8 -7.68 -7.02 17.10
CA LEU A 8 -8.91 -6.22 17.12
C LEU A 8 -8.65 -4.74 17.47
N ALA A 9 -7.69 -4.47 18.37
CA ALA A 9 -7.31 -3.10 18.72
C ALA A 9 -6.62 -2.41 17.55
N VAL A 10 -5.70 -3.11 16.88
CA VAL A 10 -4.98 -2.60 15.71
C VAL A 10 -5.93 -2.40 14.52
N GLN A 11 -6.90 -3.31 14.31
CA GLN A 11 -7.95 -3.13 13.31
C GLN A 11 -8.76 -1.86 13.57
N LYS A 12 -9.23 -1.65 14.81
CA LYS A 12 -9.99 -0.42 15.16
C LYS A 12 -9.17 0.85 14.96
N PHE A 13 -7.87 0.80 15.25
CA PHE A 13 -6.96 1.90 15.00
C PHE A 13 -6.83 2.20 13.50
N MET A 14 -6.69 1.16 12.67
CA MET A 14 -6.53 1.26 11.23
C MET A 14 -7.77 1.78 10.49
N ILE A 15 -8.98 1.66 11.05
CA ILE A 15 -10.22 2.20 10.44
C ILE A 15 -10.08 3.69 10.11
N ASN A 16 -9.37 4.47 10.94
CA ASN A 16 -9.15 5.90 10.70
C ASN A 16 -8.32 6.19 9.44
N TYR A 17 -7.62 5.19 8.94
CA TYR A 17 -6.73 5.28 7.79
C TYR A 17 -7.30 4.58 6.54
N ASP A 18 -8.47 3.95 6.62
CA ASP A 18 -9.01 3.10 5.54
C ASP A 18 -9.11 3.82 4.20
N SER A 19 -9.54 5.09 4.18
CA SER A 19 -9.60 5.88 2.94
C SER A 19 -8.22 6.01 2.27
N MET A 20 -7.17 6.27 3.06
CA MET A 20 -5.80 6.39 2.55
C MET A 20 -5.22 5.02 2.17
N LEU A 21 -5.55 3.96 2.92
CA LEU A 21 -5.12 2.59 2.63
C LEU A 21 -5.78 2.06 1.36
N ASN A 22 -7.04 2.39 1.10
CA ASN A 22 -7.75 2.04 -0.13
C ASN A 22 -7.09 2.68 -1.36
N LYS A 23 -6.66 3.94 -1.27
CA LYS A 23 -5.90 4.60 -2.35
C LYS A 23 -4.61 3.84 -2.70
N ILE A 24 -3.81 3.46 -1.69
CA ILE A 24 -2.60 2.65 -1.91
C ILE A 24 -2.97 1.30 -2.51
N GLN A 25 -4.01 0.65 -2.00
CA GLN A 25 -4.45 -0.66 -2.49
C GLN A 25 -4.87 -0.61 -3.95
N ASP A 26 -5.61 0.42 -4.37
CA ASP A 26 -6.00 0.61 -5.77
C ASP A 26 -4.78 0.89 -6.65
N MET A 27 -3.79 1.65 -6.17
CA MET A 27 -2.52 1.82 -6.87
C MET A 27 -1.77 0.48 -7.03
N MET A 28 -1.70 -0.33 -5.98
CA MET A 28 -1.08 -1.66 -6.03
C MET A 28 -1.81 -2.62 -6.98
N ARG A 29 -3.15 -2.53 -7.07
CA ARG A 29 -3.96 -3.27 -8.05
C ARG A 29 -3.68 -2.81 -9.48
N LYS A 30 -3.65 -1.50 -9.73
CA LYS A 30 -3.31 -0.94 -11.05
C LYS A 30 -1.92 -1.42 -11.49
N LEU A 31 -0.91 -1.31 -10.63
CA LEU A 31 0.45 -1.83 -10.89
C LEU A 31 0.46 -3.34 -11.18
N ARG A 32 -0.30 -4.12 -10.40
CA ARG A 32 -0.40 -5.57 -10.61
C ARG A 32 -1.03 -5.90 -11.96
N ASN A 33 -2.05 -5.16 -12.38
CA ASN A 33 -2.73 -5.39 -13.66
C ASN A 33 -1.83 -5.01 -14.84
N LEU A 34 -1.10 -3.89 -14.74
CA LEU A 34 -0.13 -3.46 -15.76
C LEU A 34 1.01 -4.47 -15.92
N ASN A 35 1.47 -5.11 -14.83
CA ASN A 35 2.44 -6.20 -14.89
C ASN A 35 1.91 -7.46 -15.58
N ASN A 36 0.59 -7.65 -15.61
CA ASN A 36 -0.03 -8.82 -16.22
C ASN A 36 -0.46 -8.59 -17.67
N SER A 37 -0.55 -7.33 -18.13
CA SER A 37 -1.12 -6.97 -19.43
C SER A 37 -0.10 -6.86 -20.57
N ASP A 38 1.19 -6.67 -20.29
CA ASP A 38 2.25 -6.60 -21.32
C ASP A 38 3.57 -7.19 -20.81
N GLU A 39 4.18 -8.09 -21.61
CA GLU A 39 5.31 -8.95 -21.22
C GLU A 39 6.66 -8.25 -20.99
N THR A 40 6.87 -6.95 -21.31
CA THR A 40 8.25 -6.46 -21.51
C THR A 40 8.64 -5.04 -21.06
N SER A 41 7.78 -4.21 -20.45
CA SER A 41 8.19 -2.81 -20.12
C SER A 41 8.09 -2.39 -18.64
N VAL A 42 7.23 -3.01 -17.83
CA VAL A 42 7.06 -2.62 -16.41
C VAL A 42 7.94 -3.46 -15.46
N SER A 43 8.39 -4.64 -15.88
CA SER A 43 9.28 -5.51 -15.09
C SER A 43 10.63 -4.87 -14.74
N VAL A 44 11.11 -3.92 -15.55
CA VAL A 44 12.39 -3.20 -15.32
C VAL A 44 12.25 -2.08 -14.28
N ILE A 45 11.09 -1.42 -14.21
CA ILE A 45 10.76 -0.42 -13.17
C ILE A 45 10.46 -1.13 -11.83
N THR A 46 10.13 -2.42 -11.87
CA THR A 46 9.41 -3.12 -10.79
C THR A 46 10.02 -4.50 -10.49
N SER A 47 11.29 -4.57 -10.10
CA SER A 47 11.81 -5.74 -9.33
C SER A 47 10.95 -6.04 -8.08
N VAL A 48 10.14 -5.06 -7.70
CA VAL A 48 9.40 -4.95 -6.47
C VAL A 48 7.89 -5.25 -6.73
N ARG A 49 7.50 -6.53 -6.85
CA ARG A 49 6.08 -7.00 -6.95
C ARG A 49 5.12 -6.27 -5.97
N PRO A 50 3.95 -5.79 -6.42
CA PRO A 50 2.93 -5.16 -5.56
C PRO A 50 2.43 -6.09 -4.45
N VAL A 51 2.06 -5.52 -3.30
CA VAL A 51 1.46 -6.24 -2.16
C VAL A 51 0.07 -5.69 -1.93
N LEU A 52 -0.92 -6.59 -1.77
CA LEU A 52 -2.29 -6.21 -1.40
C LEU A 52 -2.52 -6.47 0.08
N ARG A 53 -3.25 -5.56 0.74
CA ARG A 53 -3.67 -5.72 2.12
C ARG A 53 -4.74 -6.81 2.25
N GLN A 54 -4.69 -7.52 3.38
CA GLN A 54 -5.80 -8.29 3.95
C GLN A 54 -6.40 -7.46 5.09
N ASP A 55 -7.68 -7.11 4.99
CA ASP A 55 -8.31 -6.15 5.92
C ASP A 55 -8.28 -6.61 7.38
N THR A 56 -8.17 -7.93 7.62
CA THR A 56 -8.14 -8.52 8.96
C THR A 56 -6.74 -8.58 9.57
N ARG A 57 -5.68 -8.23 8.82
CA ARG A 57 -4.30 -8.39 9.29
C ARG A 57 -3.45 -7.13 9.09
N TRP A 58 -2.99 -6.59 10.20
CA TRP A 58 -2.13 -5.41 10.21
C TRP A 58 -0.77 -5.65 9.53
N ASP A 59 -0.23 -6.87 9.61
CA ASP A 59 1.07 -7.23 8.99
C ASP A 59 1.05 -7.01 7.48
N SER A 60 -0.08 -7.34 6.84
CA SER A 60 -0.29 -7.13 5.41
C SER A 60 -0.38 -5.65 5.05
N THR A 61 -0.95 -4.83 5.95
CA THR A 61 -1.02 -3.38 5.80
C THR A 61 0.37 -2.76 5.91
N TYR A 62 1.12 -3.14 6.93
CA TYR A 62 2.51 -2.73 7.11
C TYR A 62 3.35 -3.04 5.86
N LYS A 63 3.28 -4.28 5.36
CA LYS A 63 3.99 -4.71 4.14
C LYS A 63 3.55 -3.91 2.91
N MET A 64 2.26 -3.62 2.76
CA MET A 64 1.73 -2.82 1.66
C MET A 64 2.24 -1.38 1.70
N ILE A 65 2.20 -0.71 2.85
CA ILE A 65 2.69 0.67 3.00
C ILE A 65 4.20 0.73 2.75
N LYS A 66 4.97 -0.18 3.36
CA LYS A 66 6.41 -0.30 3.11
C LYS A 66 6.71 -0.48 1.63
N ARG A 67 5.91 -1.29 0.93
CA ARG A 67 6.05 -1.52 -0.51
C ARG A 67 5.70 -0.28 -1.31
N PHE A 68 4.68 0.48 -0.91
CA PHE A 68 4.30 1.73 -1.55
C PHE A 68 5.47 2.72 -1.57
N TYR A 69 6.15 2.92 -0.43
CA TYR A 69 7.34 3.79 -0.39
C TYR A 69 8.49 3.28 -1.25
N ALA A 70 8.69 1.96 -1.34
CA ALA A 70 9.70 1.40 -2.20
C ALA A 70 9.40 1.56 -3.69
N ILE A 71 8.13 1.53 -4.12
CA ILE A 71 7.76 1.63 -5.55
C ILE A 71 7.55 3.09 -5.96
N LYS A 72 7.03 3.96 -5.10
CA LYS A 72 6.64 5.33 -5.47
C LYS A 72 7.79 6.17 -6.05
N GLU A 73 9.04 5.88 -5.66
CA GLU A 73 10.22 6.58 -6.19
C GLU A 73 10.53 6.20 -7.64
N PHE A 74 10.05 5.04 -8.09
CA PHE A 74 10.19 4.54 -9.45
C PHE A 74 8.95 4.82 -10.31
N ILE A 75 7.82 5.21 -9.70
CA ILE A 75 6.61 5.59 -10.43
C ILE A 75 6.76 7.02 -10.92
N ASN A 76 6.74 7.19 -12.24
CA ASN A 76 6.62 8.51 -12.81
C ASN A 76 5.22 9.05 -12.50
N THR A 77 5.12 9.99 -11.54
CA THR A 77 3.84 10.55 -11.07
C THR A 77 3.13 11.37 -12.17
N SER A 78 3.83 11.72 -13.27
CA SER A 78 3.21 12.37 -14.43
C SER A 78 2.42 11.43 -15.34
N ALA A 79 2.50 10.11 -15.13
CA ALA A 79 1.66 9.16 -15.84
C ALA A 79 0.23 9.23 -15.27
N ASP A 80 -0.70 9.66 -16.11
CA ASP A 80 -2.14 9.86 -15.80
C ASP A 80 -2.76 8.63 -15.09
N ALA A 81 -2.27 7.43 -15.41
CA ALA A 81 -2.70 6.16 -14.81
C ALA A 81 -2.56 6.10 -13.27
N PHE A 82 -1.62 6.85 -12.68
CA PHE A 82 -1.36 6.86 -11.24
C PHE A 82 -1.73 8.17 -10.55
N ALA A 83 -2.07 9.23 -11.30
CA ALA A 83 -2.39 10.54 -10.72
C ALA A 83 -3.64 10.50 -9.83
N GLU A 84 -4.66 9.73 -10.22
CA GLU A 84 -5.92 9.57 -9.50
C GLU A 84 -5.78 8.87 -8.13
N PRO A 85 -5.14 7.69 -8.01
CA PRO A 85 -4.99 7.00 -6.72
C PRO A 85 -3.82 7.52 -5.86
N MET A 86 -3.02 8.49 -6.33
CA MET A 86 -1.83 8.93 -5.58
C MET A 86 -2.24 9.63 -4.29
N PRO A 87 -1.83 9.14 -3.11
CA PRO A 87 -2.08 9.85 -1.86
C PRO A 87 -1.33 11.19 -1.86
N SER A 88 -1.98 12.24 -1.37
CA SER A 88 -1.37 13.56 -1.18
C SER A 88 -0.18 13.51 -0.23
N ARG A 89 0.69 14.53 -0.25
CA ARG A 89 1.84 14.60 0.67
C ARG A 89 1.42 14.48 2.15
N HIS A 90 0.29 15.08 2.52
CA HIS A 90 -0.27 14.98 3.87
C HIS A 90 -0.70 13.55 4.23
N GLU A 91 -1.38 12.88 3.32
CA GLU A 91 -1.79 11.48 3.50
C GLU A 91 -0.58 10.55 3.57
N GLN A 92 0.44 10.77 2.74
CA GLN A 92 1.71 10.04 2.83
C GLN A 92 2.35 10.24 4.20
N ASN A 93 2.44 11.45 4.74
CA ASN A 93 3.02 11.64 6.08
C ASN A 93 2.27 10.85 7.16
N LYS A 94 0.93 10.82 7.09
CA LYS A 94 0.09 10.02 8.00
C LYS A 94 0.30 8.51 7.83
N LEU A 95 0.47 8.04 6.60
CA LEU A 95 0.74 6.64 6.30
C LEU A 95 2.13 6.21 6.76
N GLY A 96 3.12 7.12 6.72
CA GLY A 96 4.44 6.89 7.30
C GLY A 96 4.36 6.70 8.81
N ALA A 97 3.66 7.61 9.51
CA ALA A 97 3.42 7.46 10.95
C ALA A 97 2.69 6.15 11.28
N LEU A 98 1.66 5.78 10.50
CA LEU A 98 0.97 4.50 10.65
C LEU A 98 1.93 3.32 10.45
N GLN A 99 2.85 3.38 9.49
CA GLN A 99 3.83 2.32 9.27
C GLN A 99 4.76 2.15 10.48
N ASP A 100 5.18 3.25 11.09
CA ASP A 100 6.01 3.25 12.29
C ASP A 100 5.23 2.71 13.50
N ASP A 101 3.99 3.16 13.69
CA ASP A 101 3.09 2.62 14.74
C ASP A 101 2.88 1.11 14.56
N LEU A 102 2.68 0.65 13.31
CA LEU A 102 2.55 -0.77 12.95
C LEU A 102 3.84 -1.58 13.12
N HIS A 103 5.01 -0.95 13.06
CA HIS A 103 6.28 -1.62 13.31
C HIS A 103 6.47 -1.93 14.80
N ASP A 104 5.86 -1.12 15.67
CA ASP A 104 6.04 -1.17 17.12
C ASP A 104 5.01 -2.05 17.85
N PHE A 105 4.02 -2.62 17.14
CA PHE A 105 3.06 -3.62 17.64
C PHE A 105 3.63 -5.06 17.61
#